data_AF-A0A1Z9PVC4-F1
#
_entry.id   AF-A0A1Z9PVC4-F1
#
_cell.length_a   1.000
_cell.length_b   1.000
_cell.length_c   1.000
_cell.angle_alpha   90.00
_cell.angle_beta   90.00
_cell.angle_gamma   90.00
#
_symmetry.space_group_name_H-M   'P 1'
#
loop_
_entity.id
_entity.type
_entity.pdbx_description
1 polymer ?
#
loop_
_entity_poly.entity_id
_entity_poly.type
_entity_poly.pdbx_seq_one_letter_code
_entity_poly.pdbx_strand_id
1 'polypeptide(L)'
;MLPHRISLFGSCKKCDICKKEENVLSISILEKGIGYYICNDQRCKLKLNELIEQNTVDIKTLKENFTEPLKIKRSNNIIEDGWMFNSNGIREDNDIWIQVKKDKFLKEVLLSEIELYN
;
A
#
# COMPACT_ATOMS: atom_id res chain seq x y z
N MET A 1 -12.60 -5.71 -4.59
CA MET A 1 -11.92 -4.82 -5.56
C MET A 1 -10.62 -4.42 -4.92
N LEU A 2 -9.50 -4.68 -5.58
CA LEU A 2 -8.17 -4.43 -5.02
C LEU A 2 -7.79 -2.95 -5.21
N PRO A 3 -6.96 -2.38 -4.33
CA PRO A 3 -6.39 -1.06 -4.52
C PRO A 3 -5.70 -0.96 -5.88
N HIS A 4 -5.99 0.08 -6.66
CA HIS A 4 -5.21 0.38 -7.87
C HIS A 4 -4.03 1.27 -7.50
N ARG A 5 -2.83 0.98 -8.04
CA ARG A 5 -1.71 1.94 -8.00
C ARG A 5 -2.18 3.27 -8.60
N ILE A 6 -1.78 4.39 -8.01
CA ILE A 6 -2.13 5.74 -8.50
C ILE A 6 -1.69 5.84 -9.97
N SER A 7 -2.65 5.69 -10.89
CA SER A 7 -2.44 6.07 -12.28
C SER A 7 -2.59 7.58 -12.34
N LEU A 8 -1.46 8.29 -12.48
CA LEU A 8 -1.40 9.73 -12.69
C LEU A 8 -2.15 10.18 -13.97
N PHE A 9 -2.62 9.24 -14.81
CA PHE A 9 -3.13 9.51 -16.16
C PHE A 9 -4.53 8.94 -16.45
N GLY A 10 -5.25 8.41 -15.46
CA GLY A 10 -6.59 7.84 -15.68
C GLY A 10 -7.70 8.71 -15.12
N SER A 11 -8.46 9.44 -15.95
CA SER A 11 -9.71 10.06 -15.49
C SER A 11 -10.80 8.98 -15.34
N CYS A 12 -10.75 8.18 -14.26
CA CYS A 12 -11.81 7.22 -13.99
C CYS A 12 -13.10 8.00 -13.68
N LYS A 13 -14.10 7.87 -14.56
CA LYS A 13 -15.40 8.52 -14.39
C LYS A 13 -16.31 7.78 -13.41
N LYS A 14 -15.89 6.62 -12.88
CA LYS A 14 -16.71 5.74 -12.02
C LYS A 14 -16.17 5.68 -10.61
N CYS A 15 -17.08 5.69 -9.65
CA CYS A 15 -16.77 5.39 -8.26
C CYS A 15 -16.36 3.91 -8.12
N ASP A 16 -15.21 3.63 -7.52
CA ASP A 16 -14.70 2.29 -7.27
C ASP A 16 -15.64 1.47 -6.38
N ILE A 17 -16.36 2.14 -5.48
CA ILE A 17 -17.30 1.51 -4.53
C ILE A 17 -18.65 1.20 -5.18
N CYS A 18 -19.34 2.22 -5.70
CA CYS A 18 -20.74 2.08 -6.15
C CYS A 18 -20.89 2.00 -7.67
N LYS A 19 -19.79 2.10 -8.44
CA LYS A 19 -19.73 2.00 -9.90
C LYS A 19 -20.53 3.05 -10.69
N LYS A 20 -21.08 4.06 -10.01
CA LYS A 20 -21.81 5.18 -10.63
C LYS A 20 -20.87 6.21 -11.27
N GLU A 21 -21.32 6.80 -12.36
CA GLU A 21 -20.59 7.78 -13.18
C GLU A 21 -20.85 9.25 -12.77
N GLU A 22 -20.69 9.61 -11.49
CA GLU A 22 -20.97 11.00 -11.04
C GLU A 22 -19.98 11.48 -9.97
N ASN A 23 -19.47 12.71 -10.18
CA ASN A 23 -18.71 13.53 -9.21
C ASN A 23 -17.68 12.74 -8.40
N VAL A 24 -16.74 12.14 -9.12
CA VAL A 24 -15.74 11.24 -8.57
C VAL A 24 -14.50 12.03 -8.17
N LEU A 25 -14.15 11.97 -6.89
CA LEU A 25 -12.94 12.53 -6.32
C LEU A 25 -11.84 11.46 -6.34
N SER A 26 -10.65 11.84 -6.79
CA SER A 26 -9.44 11.03 -6.61
C SER A 26 -8.99 11.19 -5.17
N ILE A 27 -9.11 10.13 -4.38
CA ILE A 27 -8.48 10.03 -3.07
C ILE A 27 -7.19 9.26 -3.24
N SER A 28 -6.08 9.98 -3.13
CA SER A 28 -4.75 9.40 -3.13
C SER A 28 -4.27 9.25 -1.69
N ILE A 29 -3.95 8.03 -1.29
CA ILE A 29 -3.19 7.82 -0.06
C ILE A 29 -1.72 7.91 -0.47
N LEU A 30 -1.19 9.14 -0.47
CA LEU A 30 0.13 9.47 -1.02
C LEU A 30 1.25 8.66 -0.36
N GLU A 31 1.14 8.37 0.94
CA GLU A 31 2.07 7.52 1.69
C GLU A 31 2.10 6.07 1.19
N LYS A 32 1.10 5.64 0.43
CA LYS A 32 0.87 4.26 0.01
C LYS A 32 0.95 4.07 -1.51
N GLY A 33 1.03 5.15 -2.31
CA GLY A 33 0.99 5.02 -3.78
C GLY A 33 -0.32 4.39 -4.32
N ILE A 34 -1.38 4.34 -3.50
CA ILE A 34 -2.70 3.81 -3.85
C ILE A 34 -3.66 4.97 -4.11
N GLY A 35 -4.45 4.84 -5.17
CA GLY A 35 -5.54 5.75 -5.48
C GLY A 35 -6.88 5.03 -5.49
N TYR A 36 -7.90 5.68 -4.96
CA TYR A 36 -9.29 5.30 -5.15
C TYR A 36 -10.07 6.46 -5.76
N TYR A 37 -10.93 6.14 -6.70
CA TYR A 37 -11.89 7.06 -7.29
C TYR A 37 -13.22 6.88 -6.55
N ILE A 38 -13.67 7.85 -5.74
CA ILE A 38 -14.95 7.73 -5.02
C ILE A 38 -15.91 8.87 -5.33
N CYS A 39 -17.21 8.58 -5.38
CA CYS A 39 -18.22 9.64 -5.44
C CYS A 39 -18.39 10.32 -4.07
N ASN A 40 -18.96 11.52 -4.07
CA ASN A 40 -19.25 12.28 -2.85
C ASN A 40 -20.49 11.78 -2.07
N ASP A 41 -20.68 10.46 -1.95
CA ASP A 41 -21.70 9.83 -1.09
C ASP A 41 -21.04 9.36 0.22
N GLN A 42 -21.63 9.69 1.36
CA GLN A 42 -21.07 9.36 2.68
C GLN A 42 -20.94 7.85 2.92
N ARG A 43 -21.83 7.03 2.35
CA ARG A 43 -21.72 5.56 2.43
C ARG A 43 -20.53 5.04 1.63
N CYS A 44 -20.19 5.70 0.51
CA CYS A 44 -19.01 5.34 -0.26
C CYS A 44 -17.73 5.72 0.50
N LYS A 45 -17.71 6.84 1.22
CA LYS A 45 -16.61 7.22 2.11
C LYS A 45 -16.40 6.22 3.25
N LEU A 46 -17.48 5.81 3.92
CA LEU A 46 -17.40 4.81 5.00
C LEU A 46 -16.87 3.46 4.50
N LYS A 47 -17.42 2.95 3.38
CA LYS A 47 -16.94 1.71 2.76
C LYS A 47 -15.50 1.79 2.27
N LEU A 48 -15.06 2.95 1.80
CA LEU A 48 -13.66 3.16 1.42
C LEU A 48 -12.76 2.98 2.65
N ASN A 49 -13.11 3.57 3.78
CA ASN A 49 -12.32 3.43 5.01
C ASN A 49 -12.22 1.97 5.45
N GLU A 50 -13.36 1.25 5.47
CA GLU A 50 -13.39 -0.19 5.76
C GLU A 50 -12.47 -0.98 4.81
N LEU A 51 -12.50 -0.68 3.51
CA LEU A 51 -11.62 -1.32 2.53
C LEU A 51 -10.14 -0.98 2.75
N ILE A 52 -9.81 0.26 3.08
CA ILE A 52 -8.42 0.66 3.39
C ILE A 52 -7.93 -0.10 4.62
N GLU A 53 -8.73 -0.20 5.66
CA GLU A 53 -8.38 -0.93 6.88
C GLU A 53 -8.20 -2.43 6.60
N GLN A 54 -9.09 -3.05 5.83
CA GLN A 54 -8.99 -4.47 5.47
C GLN A 54 -7.79 -4.81 4.58
N ASN A 55 -7.38 -3.86 3.73
CA ASN A 55 -6.34 -4.08 2.72
C ASN A 55 -5.01 -3.38 3.09
N THR A 56 -4.84 -2.87 4.31
CA THR A 56 -3.55 -2.31 4.72
C THR A 56 -3.11 -2.82 6.08
N VAL A 57 -1.79 -2.92 6.26
CA VAL A 57 -1.16 -3.15 7.57
C VAL A 57 -0.44 -1.88 7.93
N ASP A 58 -0.77 -1.27 9.07
CA ASP A 58 -0.16 0.00 9.43
C ASP A 58 1.33 -0.14 9.74
N ILE A 59 2.08 0.93 9.49
CA ILE A 59 3.54 0.96 9.69
C ILE A 59 3.93 0.71 11.15
N LYS A 60 3.07 1.06 12.12
CA LYS A 60 3.35 0.82 13.53
C LYS A 60 3.30 -0.68 13.82
N THR A 61 2.27 -1.40 13.37
CA THR A 61 2.21 -2.86 13.43
C THR A 61 3.36 -3.51 12.69
N LEU A 62 3.79 -3.00 11.52
CA LEU A 62 4.98 -3.52 10.84
C LEU A 62 6.23 -3.39 11.71
N LYS A 63 6.45 -2.22 12.33
CA LYS A 63 7.60 -1.96 13.21
C LYS A 63 7.56 -2.70 14.54
N GLU A 64 6.38 -3.12 14.99
CA GLU A 64 6.23 -3.98 16.17
C GLU A 64 6.57 -5.44 15.85
N ASN A 65 6.31 -5.91 14.62
CA ASN A 65 6.53 -7.30 14.22
C ASN A 65 7.91 -7.56 13.58
N PHE A 66 8.60 -6.52 13.11
CA PHE A 66 9.88 -6.63 12.44
C PHE A 66 10.88 -5.64 13.02
N THR A 67 12.08 -6.13 13.32
CA THR A 67 13.19 -5.30 13.80
C THR A 67 13.80 -4.54 12.63
N GLU A 68 13.87 -3.21 12.72
CA GLU A 68 14.65 -2.36 11.81
C GLU A 68 16.11 -2.23 12.31
N PRO A 69 17.11 -2.07 11.42
CA PRO A 69 17.01 -2.12 9.95
C PRO A 69 16.58 -3.50 9.45
N LEU A 70 16.00 -3.56 8.25
CA LEU A 70 15.41 -4.74 7.64
C LEU A 70 16.43 -5.46 6.76
N LYS A 71 16.35 -6.80 6.74
CA LYS A 71 16.98 -7.68 5.74
C LYS A 71 15.96 -8.10 4.70
N ILE A 72 16.30 -7.95 3.43
CA ILE A 72 15.41 -8.27 2.31
C ILE A 72 16.07 -9.33 1.45
N LYS A 73 15.43 -10.50 1.33
CA LYS A 73 15.87 -11.62 0.50
C LYS A 73 15.15 -11.59 -0.84
N ARG A 74 15.91 -11.39 -1.91
CA ARG A 74 15.40 -11.40 -3.27
C ARG A 74 15.20 -12.81 -3.82
N SER A 75 14.42 -12.93 -4.88
CA SER A 75 14.23 -14.15 -5.67
C SER A 75 15.52 -14.78 -6.22
N ASN A 76 16.60 -14.00 -6.36
CA ASN A 76 17.92 -14.47 -6.78
C ASN A 76 18.87 -14.79 -5.60
N ASN A 77 18.34 -14.95 -4.38
CA ASN A 77 19.08 -15.24 -3.15
C ASN A 77 20.06 -14.16 -2.68
N ILE A 78 20.03 -12.96 -3.27
CA ILE A 78 20.79 -11.81 -2.74
C ILE A 78 20.05 -11.27 -1.51
N ILE A 79 20.80 -11.05 -0.43
CA ILE A 79 20.31 -10.40 0.79
C ILE A 79 20.77 -8.95 0.79
N GLU A 80 19.82 -8.03 0.88
CA GLU A 80 20.07 -6.61 1.06
C GLU A 80 19.79 -6.21 2.52
N ASP A 81 20.69 -5.45 3.14
CA ASP A 81 20.58 -5.02 4.54
C ASP A 81 20.53 -3.49 4.65
N GLY A 82 20.06 -2.97 5.78
CA GLY A 82 20.03 -1.55 6.10
C GLY A 82 18.78 -0.81 5.62
N TRP A 83 17.71 -1.53 5.28
CA TRP A 83 16.45 -0.93 4.84
C TRP A 83 15.57 -0.55 6.03
N MET A 84 14.64 0.38 5.86
CA MET A 84 13.65 0.75 6.87
C MET A 84 12.27 0.86 6.24
N PHE A 85 11.20 0.59 6.99
CA PHE A 85 9.84 0.86 6.56
C PHE A 85 9.65 2.35 6.29
N ASN A 86 9.08 2.65 5.12
CA ASN A 86 8.70 4.01 4.74
C ASN A 86 7.19 4.20 4.68
N SER A 87 6.41 3.12 4.56
CA SER A 87 4.95 3.15 4.43
C SER A 87 4.27 2.03 5.23
N ASN A 88 2.94 2.10 5.27
CA ASN A 88 2.09 0.94 5.56
C ASN A 88 2.28 -0.16 4.49
N GLY A 89 1.94 -1.39 4.85
CA GLY A 89 1.78 -2.49 3.90
C GLY A 89 0.40 -2.50 3.24
N ILE A 90 0.34 -3.05 2.03
CA ILE A 90 -0.82 -3.01 1.14
C ILE A 90 -1.09 -4.40 0.64
N ARG A 91 -2.31 -4.88 0.81
CA ARG A 91 -2.73 -6.19 0.33
C ARG A 91 -3.13 -6.11 -1.14
N GLU A 92 -2.45 -6.86 -2.00
CA GLU A 92 -2.75 -7.05 -3.43
C GLU A 92 -2.63 -8.55 -3.73
N ASP A 93 -3.69 -9.19 -4.26
CA ASP A 93 -3.69 -10.62 -4.63
C ASP A 93 -3.21 -11.60 -3.53
N ASN A 94 -3.50 -11.27 -2.26
CA ASN A 94 -3.10 -11.95 -1.01
C ASN A 94 -1.70 -11.62 -0.49
N ASP A 95 -0.86 -11.01 -1.32
CA ASP A 95 0.46 -10.55 -0.93
C ASP A 95 0.39 -9.17 -0.27
N ILE A 96 1.37 -8.88 0.59
CA ILE A 96 1.49 -7.57 1.25
C ILE A 96 2.72 -6.86 0.68
N TRP A 97 2.49 -5.80 -0.08
CA TRP A 97 3.52 -4.93 -0.64
C TRP A 97 3.82 -3.76 0.28
N ILE A 98 5.09 -3.43 0.45
CA ILE A 98 5.55 -2.38 1.35
C ILE A 98 6.62 -1.54 0.68
N GLN A 99 6.58 -0.22 0.88
CA GLN A 99 7.68 0.64 0.50
C GLN A 99 8.69 0.73 1.65
N VAL A 100 9.94 0.44 1.31
CA VAL A 100 11.11 0.56 2.18
C VAL A 100 12.04 1.65 1.67
N LYS A 101 12.86 2.20 2.56
CA LYS A 101 13.86 3.22 2.24
C LYS A 101 15.25 2.85 2.76
N LYS A 102 16.26 3.32 2.05
CA LYS A 102 17.67 3.29 2.46
C LYS A 102 18.35 4.52 1.91
N ASP A 103 18.86 5.39 2.77
CA ASP A 103 19.41 6.70 2.40
C ASP A 103 18.42 7.52 1.55
N LYS A 104 18.75 7.77 0.28
CA LYS A 104 17.90 8.48 -0.71
C LYS A 104 17.09 7.54 -1.60
N PHE A 105 17.24 6.23 -1.43
CA PHE A 105 16.59 5.22 -2.27
C PHE A 105 15.29 4.76 -1.64
N LEU A 106 14.27 4.61 -2.49
CA LEU A 106 12.99 3.99 -2.19
C LEU A 106 12.85 2.72 -3.02
N LYS A 107 12.24 1.70 -2.43
CA LYS A 107 11.98 0.43 -3.10
C LYS A 107 10.67 -0.14 -2.59
N GLU A 108 9.96 -0.86 -3.46
CA GLU A 108 8.80 -1.65 -3.09
C GLU A 108 9.20 -3.12 -3.01
N VAL A 109 8.78 -3.79 -1.95
CA VAL A 109 9.12 -5.19 -1.67
C VAL A 109 7.92 -5.93 -1.12
N LEU A 110 7.93 -7.25 -1.24
CA LEU A 110 6.95 -8.10 -0.57
C LEU A 110 7.32 -8.24 0.91
N LEU A 111 6.33 -8.22 1.80
CA LEU A 111 6.54 -8.46 3.22
C LEU A 111 7.17 -9.84 3.48
N SER A 112 6.84 -10.84 2.65
CA SER A 112 7.41 -12.19 2.70
C SER A 112 8.90 -12.26 2.29
N GLU A 113 9.43 -11.20 1.66
CA GLU A 113 10.86 -11.07 1.36
C GLU A 113 11.65 -10.51 2.54
N ILE A 114 11.00 -10.04 3.61
CA ILE A 114 11.67 -9.49 4.79
C ILE A 114 12.03 -10.64 5.75
N GLU A 115 13.33 -10.80 6.00
CA GLU A 115 13.83 -11.77 6.98
C GLU A 115 13.84 -11.17 8.40
N LEU A 116 13.46 -11.97 9.38
CA LEU A 116 13.62 -11.63 10.79
C LEU A 116 15.08 -11.80 11.22
N TYR A 117 15.56 -10.90 12.07
CA TYR A 117 16.84 -11.09 12.75
C TYR A 117 16.65 -12.19 13.79
N ASN A 118 17.12 -13.39 13.48
CA ASN A 118 17.34 -14.46 14.48
C ASN A 118 18.53 -14.12 15.38
#